data_AF-A0A419A1N5-F1
#
_entry.id   AF-A0A419A1N5-F1
#
_cell.length_a   1.000
_cell.length_b   1.000
_cell.length_c   1.000
_cell.angle_alpha   90.00
_cell.angle_beta   90.00
_cell.angle_gamma   90.00
#
_symmetry.space_group_name_H-M   'P 1'
#
loop_
_entity.id
_entity.type
_entity.pdbx_description
1 polymer ?
#
loop_
_entity_poly.entity_id
_entity_poly.type
_entity_poly.pdbx_seq_one_letter_code
_entity_poly.pdbx_strand_id
1 'polypeptide(L)'
;ATVEALAEPLAARLGDMRGLIAGAALAGVAGPGVAGSGVAGPEGAPVAHLLLVEGAPTDRQPAIAKALAEALAFLPPQPGGVDISFSDGAAPAGALRFDLTLPEPPPAPPRPKGPPILR
;
A
#
# COMPACT_ATOMS: atom_id res chain seq x y z
N ALA A 1 -5.47 14.91 11.19
CA ALA A 1 -4.58 13.74 11.07
C ALA A 1 -4.02 13.73 9.66
N THR A 2 -2.72 13.47 9.52
CA THR A 2 -1.95 13.65 8.28
C THR A 2 -1.57 12.30 7.68
N VAL A 3 -1.25 12.27 6.38
CA VAL A 3 -0.73 11.10 5.66
C VAL A 3 0.42 10.42 6.42
N GLU A 4 1.29 11.20 7.09
CA GLU A 4 2.40 10.71 7.91
C GLU A 4 1.95 9.84 9.08
N ALA A 5 0.84 10.20 9.76
CA ALA A 5 0.33 9.44 10.90
C ALA A 5 -0.22 8.06 10.50
N LEU A 6 -0.60 7.91 9.23
CA LEU A 6 -1.08 6.65 8.67
C LEU A 6 0.04 5.80 8.08
N ALA A 7 1.18 6.41 7.73
CA ALA A 7 2.26 5.78 6.96
C ALA A 7 2.78 4.52 7.64
N GLU A 8 3.25 4.62 8.88
CA GLU A 8 3.84 3.50 9.62
C GLU A 8 2.85 2.36 9.90
N PRO A 9 1.66 2.60 10.49
CA PRO A 9 0.72 1.51 10.75
C PRO A 9 0.22 0.83 9.48
N LEU A 10 0.03 1.58 8.38
CA LEU A 10 -0.32 0.99 7.09
C LEU A 10 0.85 0.21 6.49
N ALA A 11 2.09 0.70 6.58
CA ALA A 11 3.26 -0.03 6.07
C ALA A 11 3.38 -1.41 6.70
N ALA A 12 3.17 -1.52 8.02
CA ALA A 12 3.19 -2.80 8.71
C ALA A 12 2.10 -3.76 8.17
N ARG A 13 0.86 -3.28 8.04
CA ARG A 13 -0.26 -4.10 7.57
C ARG A 13 -0.17 -4.49 6.10
N LEU A 14 0.28 -3.58 5.24
CA LEU A 14 0.53 -3.87 3.83
C LEU A 14 1.71 -4.84 3.66
N GLY A 15 2.68 -4.80 4.58
CA GLY A 15 3.77 -5.77 4.67
C GLY A 15 3.27 -7.21 4.85
N ASP A 16 2.26 -7.42 5.71
CA ASP A 16 1.61 -8.73 5.90
C ASP A 16 0.90 -9.24 4.62
N MET A 17 0.64 -8.35 3.66
CA MET A 17 -0.06 -8.65 2.40
C MET A 17 0.89 -8.81 1.21
N ARG A 18 2.21 -8.81 1.41
CA ARG A 18 3.19 -9.06 0.34
C ARG A 18 2.91 -10.40 -0.35
N GLY A 19 2.94 -10.40 -1.67
CA GLY A 19 2.56 -11.56 -2.50
C GLY A 19 1.06 -11.73 -2.72
N LEU A 20 0.21 -10.93 -2.06
CA LEU A 20 -1.22 -10.79 -2.38
C LEU A 20 -1.52 -9.56 -3.23
N ILE A 21 -0.74 -8.49 -3.04
CA ILE A 21 -0.80 -7.23 -3.78
C ILE A 21 0.60 -6.84 -4.24
N ALA A 22 0.70 -6.11 -5.36
CA ALA A 22 1.98 -5.69 -5.93
C ALA A 22 2.49 -4.38 -5.29
N GLY A 23 1.58 -3.52 -4.86
CA GLY A 23 1.91 -2.23 -4.28
C GLY A 23 0.69 -1.52 -3.71
N ALA A 24 0.93 -0.41 -3.03
CA ALA A 24 -0.12 0.50 -2.61
C ALA A 24 0.36 1.96 -2.60
N ALA A 25 -0.57 2.90 -2.73
CA ALA A 25 -0.31 4.33 -2.61
C ALA A 25 -1.38 5.02 -1.76
N LEU A 26 -0.95 5.87 -0.84
CA LEU A 26 -1.84 6.69 0.01
C LEU A 26 -1.77 8.15 -0.43
N ALA A 27 -2.91 8.73 -0.76
CA ALA A 27 -3.03 10.12 -1.16
C ALA A 27 -4.01 10.87 -0.25
N GLY A 28 -3.69 12.12 0.08
CA GLY A 28 -4.63 13.06 0.68
C GLY A 28 -5.53 13.68 -0.39
N VAL A 29 -6.83 13.74 -0.13
CA VAL A 29 -7.82 14.37 -1.00
C VAL A 29 -8.10 15.78 -0.50
N ALA A 30 -8.01 16.75 -1.42
CA ALA A 30 -8.31 18.15 -1.15
C ALA A 30 -9.82 18.41 -1.27
N GLY A 31 -10.36 19.34 -0.47
CA GLY A 31 -11.79 19.67 -0.50
C GLY A 31 -12.21 20.46 -1.74
N PRO A 32 -13.51 20.54 -2.04
CA PRO A 32 -14.01 21.39 -3.12
C PRO A 32 -13.61 22.86 -2.85
N GLY A 33 -12.79 23.44 -3.73
CA GLY A 33 -12.25 24.79 -3.61
C GLY A 33 -10.72 24.89 -3.64
N VAL A 34 -10.00 23.77 -3.52
CA VAL A 34 -8.55 23.68 -3.77
C VAL A 34 -8.34 22.96 -5.09
N ALA A 35 -8.11 23.73 -6.16
CA ALA A 35 -7.85 23.18 -7.48
C ALA A 35 -6.43 22.60 -7.54
N GLY A 36 -6.32 21.28 -7.49
CA GLY A 36 -5.07 20.57 -7.66
C GLY A 36 -5.09 19.22 -6.96
N SER A 37 -5.04 18.16 -7.77
CA SER A 37 -4.65 16.84 -7.30
C SER A 37 -3.38 16.96 -6.45
N GLY A 38 -3.50 16.71 -5.14
CA GLY A 38 -2.36 16.46 -4.26
C GLY A 38 -1.86 17.61 -3.36
N VAL A 39 -2.57 18.73 -3.21
CA VAL A 39 -2.14 19.76 -2.24
C VAL A 39 -3.31 20.25 -1.40
N ALA A 40 -3.08 20.30 -0.10
CA ALA A 40 -4.07 20.46 0.93
C ALA A 40 -4.71 21.86 1.01
N GLY A 41 -5.85 21.94 1.70
CA GLY A 41 -6.68 23.14 1.86
C GLY A 41 -5.99 24.30 2.59
N PRO A 42 -6.70 25.38 2.94
CA PRO A 42 -6.11 26.63 3.45
C PRO A 42 -5.34 26.51 4.78
N GLU A 43 -5.42 25.38 5.50
CA GLU A 43 -4.57 24.99 6.65
C GLU A 43 -3.54 23.88 6.35
N GLY A 44 -3.44 23.40 5.10
CA GLY A 44 -2.49 22.38 4.70
C GLY A 44 -2.87 20.94 5.06
N ALA A 45 -4.09 20.68 5.57
CA ALA A 45 -4.57 19.32 5.86
C ALA A 45 -5.56 18.76 4.79
N PRO A 46 -5.50 17.45 4.47
CA PRO A 46 -6.46 16.79 3.58
C PRO A 46 -7.85 16.66 4.22
N VAL A 47 -8.90 16.67 3.41
CA VAL A 47 -10.30 16.49 3.88
C VAL A 47 -10.76 15.04 3.92
N ALA A 48 -10.07 14.16 3.18
CA ALA A 48 -10.25 12.72 3.14
C ALA A 48 -8.96 12.05 2.63
N HIS A 49 -8.87 10.73 2.66
CA HIS A 49 -7.74 9.97 2.13
C HIS A 49 -8.18 8.87 1.18
N LEU A 50 -7.31 8.52 0.23
CA LEU A 50 -7.51 7.43 -0.70
C LEU A 50 -6.32 6.48 -0.62
N LEU A 51 -6.59 5.20 -0.33
CA LEU A 51 -5.64 4.10 -0.44
C LEU A 51 -5.89 3.36 -1.76
N LEU A 52 -4.95 3.52 -2.70
CA LEU A 52 -4.92 2.80 -3.96
C LEU A 52 -4.12 1.51 -3.78
N VAL A 53 -4.71 0.38 -4.16
CA VAL A 53 -4.09 -0.95 -4.10
C VAL A 53 -3.87 -1.48 -5.51
N GLU A 54 -2.64 -1.92 -5.79
CA GLU A 54 -2.19 -2.39 -7.10
C GLU A 54 -2.01 -3.93 -7.10
N GLY A 55 -2.34 -4.58 -8.22
CA GLY A 55 -2.04 -6.00 -8.43
C GLY A 55 -2.86 -6.98 -7.59
N ALA A 56 -3.97 -6.53 -7.00
CA ALA A 56 -4.88 -7.38 -6.23
C ALA A 56 -5.82 -8.20 -7.16
N PRO A 57 -5.81 -9.55 -7.10
CA PRO A 57 -6.73 -10.37 -7.87
C PRO A 57 -8.20 -10.02 -7.58
N THR A 58 -9.03 -9.86 -8.62
CA THR A 58 -10.43 -9.38 -8.48
C THR A 58 -11.27 -10.24 -7.54
N ASP A 59 -11.05 -11.55 -7.50
CA ASP A 59 -11.72 -12.49 -6.59
C ASP A 59 -11.33 -12.28 -5.11
N ARG A 60 -10.14 -11.71 -4.86
CA ARG A 60 -9.63 -11.42 -3.51
C ARG A 60 -9.88 -9.98 -3.06
N GLN A 61 -10.22 -9.06 -3.96
CA GLN A 61 -10.44 -7.65 -3.65
C GLN A 61 -11.43 -7.41 -2.49
N PRO A 62 -12.59 -8.08 -2.40
CA PRO A 62 -13.51 -7.88 -1.26
C PRO A 62 -12.89 -8.26 0.08
N ALA A 63 -12.11 -9.36 0.13
CA ALA A 63 -11.44 -9.80 1.35
C ALA A 63 -10.30 -8.85 1.75
N ILE A 64 -9.53 -8.37 0.76
CA ILE A 64 -8.46 -7.39 0.96
C ILE A 64 -9.03 -6.07 1.48
N ALA A 65 -10.09 -5.55 0.85
CA ALA A 65 -10.75 -4.33 1.28
C ALA A 65 -11.26 -4.43 2.72
N LYS A 66 -11.87 -5.57 3.08
CA LYS A 66 -12.31 -5.83 4.45
C LYS A 66 -11.15 -5.83 5.44
N ALA A 67 -10.08 -6.57 5.16
CA ALA A 67 -8.92 -6.65 6.05
C ALA A 67 -8.28 -5.26 6.27
N LEU A 68 -8.18 -4.45 5.22
CA LEU A 68 -7.68 -3.09 5.30
C LEU A 68 -8.63 -2.16 6.09
N ALA A 69 -9.94 -2.26 5.86
CA ALA A 69 -10.93 -1.47 6.60
C ALA A 69 -10.92 -1.81 8.10
N GLU A 70 -10.81 -3.08 8.46
CA GLU A 70 -10.66 -3.51 9.86
C GLU A 70 -9.35 -2.99 10.47
N ALA A 71 -8.23 -3.05 9.74
CA ALA A 71 -6.97 -2.49 10.20
C ALA A 71 -7.05 -0.97 10.45
N LEU A 72 -7.68 -0.23 9.52
CA LEU A 72 -7.90 1.21 9.63
C LEU A 72 -8.81 1.58 10.81
N ALA A 73 -9.74 0.71 11.20
CA ALA A 73 -10.63 0.94 12.34
C ALA A 73 -9.89 0.96 13.70
N PHE A 74 -8.68 0.40 13.78
CA PHE A 74 -7.83 0.49 14.96
C PHE A 74 -6.96 1.75 15.00
N LEU A 75 -6.93 2.54 13.93
CA LEU A 75 -6.17 3.78 13.87
C LEU A 75 -7.01 4.96 14.39
N PRO A 76 -6.36 6.05 14.83
CA PRO A 76 -7.09 7.28 15.15
C PRO A 76 -8.00 7.70 13.99
N PRO A 77 -9.24 8.13 14.27
CA PRO A 77 -10.17 8.58 13.24
C PRO A 77 -9.54 9.65 12.34
N GLN A 78 -9.61 9.43 11.04
CA GLN A 78 -9.13 10.39 10.05
C GLN A 78 -10.28 11.32 9.65
N PRO A 79 -10.04 12.64 9.52
CA PRO A 79 -11.01 13.54 8.89
C PRO A 79 -11.40 13.02 7.50
N GLY A 80 -12.70 12.88 7.26
CA GLY A 80 -13.27 12.32 6.03
C GLY A 80 -13.02 10.84 5.78
N GLY A 81 -12.34 10.15 6.69
CA GLY A 81 -12.04 8.72 6.56
C GLY A 81 -10.97 8.40 5.52
N VAL A 82 -10.89 7.12 5.17
CA VAL A 82 -9.98 6.56 4.18
C VAL A 82 -10.80 5.65 3.26
N ASP A 83 -10.87 5.99 1.98
CA ASP A 83 -11.47 5.15 0.97
C ASP A 83 -10.42 4.18 0.40
N ILE A 84 -10.84 2.97 0.04
CA ILE A 84 -9.99 1.95 -0.56
C ILE A 84 -10.44 1.73 -2.00
N SER A 85 -9.52 1.82 -2.95
CA SER A 85 -9.77 1.55 -4.36
C SER A 85 -8.69 0.65 -4.95
N PHE A 86 -9.07 -0.18 -5.91
CA PHE A 86 -8.16 -1.05 -6.64
C PHE A 86 -7.90 -0.48 -8.02
N SER A 87 -6.63 -0.32 -8.37
CA SER A 87 -6.22 0.23 -9.67
C SER A 87 -4.77 -0.12 -9.96
N ASP A 88 -4.48 -0.56 -11.18
CA ASP A 88 -3.12 -0.71 -11.70
C ASP A 88 -2.65 0.57 -12.42
N GLY A 89 -3.41 1.66 -12.30
CA GLY A 89 -3.04 2.97 -12.84
C GLY A 89 -1.95 3.65 -12.01
N ALA A 90 -1.26 4.61 -12.63
CA ALA A 90 -0.21 5.36 -11.97
C ALA A 90 -0.74 6.10 -10.73
N ALA A 91 -0.05 5.94 -9.60
CA ALA A 91 -0.38 6.65 -8.37
C ALA A 91 -0.32 8.19 -8.58
N PRO A 92 -1.28 8.95 -8.00
CA PRO A 92 -1.31 10.41 -8.10
C PRO A 92 0.00 11.07 -7.66
N ALA A 93 0.29 12.25 -8.24
CA ALA A 93 1.42 13.06 -7.80
C ALA A 93 1.28 13.42 -6.31
N GLY A 94 2.36 13.26 -5.55
CA GLY A 94 2.39 13.53 -4.10
C GLY A 94 1.83 12.40 -3.23
N ALA A 95 1.41 11.27 -3.81
CA ALA A 95 1.01 10.09 -3.02
C ALA A 95 2.22 9.42 -2.36
N LEU A 96 2.06 9.00 -1.11
CA LEU A 96 3.02 8.14 -0.42
C LEU A 96 2.92 6.73 -1.01
N ARG A 97 4.03 6.18 -1.50
CA ARG A 97 4.08 4.84 -2.11
C ARG A 97 4.64 3.82 -1.15
N PHE A 98 3.99 2.66 -1.10
CA PHE A 98 4.45 1.49 -0.35
C PHE A 98 5.02 0.48 -1.34
N ASP A 99 6.33 0.28 -1.26
CA ASP A 99 7.01 -0.77 -2.03
C ASP A 99 6.84 -2.12 -1.32
N LEU A 100 6.09 -3.01 -1.97
CA LEU A 100 5.75 -4.35 -1.48
C LEU A 100 6.46 -5.45 -2.27
N THR A 101 7.47 -5.10 -3.06
CA THR A 101 8.34 -6.07 -3.73
C THR A 101 8.91 -7.05 -2.70
N LEU A 102 8.87 -8.34 -3.04
CA LEU A 102 9.42 -9.37 -2.15
C LEU A 102 10.95 -9.22 -2.10
N PRO A 103 11.55 -9.29 -0.91
CA PRO A 103 13.01 -9.32 -0.80
C PRO A 103 13.56 -10.50 -1.62
N GLU A 104 14.70 -10.31 -2.27
CA GLU A 104 15.35 -11.37 -3.03
C GLU A 104 15.75 -12.51 -2.08
N PRO A 105 15.40 -13.79 -2.39
CA PRO A 105 15.79 -14.90 -1.53
C PRO A 105 17.32 -15.04 -1.46
N PRO A 106 17.87 -15.44 -0.30
CA PRO A 106 19.30 -15.64 -0.17
C PRO A 106 19.81 -16.69 -1.17
N PRO A 107 21.04 -16.55 -1.69
CA PRO A 107 21.59 -17.48 -2.66
C PRO A 107 21.62 -18.90 -2.09
N ALA A 108 21.16 -19.87 -2.88
CA ALA A 108 21.15 -21.27 -2.48
C ALA A 108 22.59 -21.78 -2.23
N PRO A 109 22.80 -22.62 -1.21
CA PRO A 109 24.12 -23.19 -0.95
C PRO A 109 24.61 -24.02 -2.15
N PRO A 110 25.92 -24.02 -2.45
CA PRO A 110 26.47 -24.78 -3.57
C PRO A 110 26.18 -26.27 -3.39
N ARG A 111 25.71 -26.93 -4.46
CA ARG A 111 25.46 -28.38 -4.42
C ARG A 111 26.77 -29.11 -4.13
N PRO A 112 26.79 -30.07 -3.19
CA PRO A 112 27.98 -30.88 -2.96
C PRO A 112 28.37 -31.62 -4.25
N LYS A 113 29.67 -31.60 -4.58
CA LYS A 113 30.19 -32.34 -5.72
C LYS A 113 29.95 -33.83 -5.46
N GLY A 114 29.13 -34.46 -6.32
CA GLY A 114 28.93 -35.90 -6.30
C GLY A 114 30.23 -36.65 -6.61
N PRO A 115 30.34 -37.92 -6.18
CA PRO A 115 31.51 -38.73 -6.49
C PRO A 115 31.66 -38.89 -8.02
N PRO A 116 32.90 -39.06 -8.53
CA PRO A 116 33.14 -39.22 -9.96
C PRO A 116 32.37 -40.40 -10.54
N ILE A 117 31.69 -40.20 -11.67
CA ILE A 117 31.08 -41.29 -12.44
C ILE A 117 32.21 -42.04 -13.14
N LEU A 118 32.49 -43.29 -12.73
CA LEU A 118 33.38 -44.19 -13.45
C LEU A 118 32.66 -44.65 -14.72
N ARG A 119 33.23 -44.36 -15.90
CA ARG A 119 32.80 -44.89 -17.20
C ARG A 119 33.78 -45.94 -17.69
#